data_AF-A0A0S9RBQ8-F1
#
_entry.id   AF-A0A0S9RBQ8-F1
#
_cell.length_a   1.000
_cell.length_b   1.000
_cell.length_c   1.000
_cell.angle_alpha   90.00
_cell.angle_beta   90.00
_cell.angle_gamma   90.00
#
_symmetry.space_group_name_H-M   'P 1'
#
loop_
_entity.id
_entity.type
_entity.pdbx_description
1 polymer ?
#
loop_
_entity_poly.entity_id
_entity_poly.type
_entity_poly.pdbx_seq_one_letter_code
_entity_poly.pdbx_strand_id
1 'polypeptide(L)'
;MRSIAAASMVLVLASACSIGGGSDEPDASQQAFDRTCSLVRSGVAAFNENDYAETVERFEAALEPARDLAEVSDDERADELLEAVEYYATLPAKDYRKAFESSPEFKRHQATTLGQCGDAQPEDSPGQESEA
;
A
#
# COMPACT_ATOMS: atom_id res chain seq x y z
N MET A 1 70.87 28.75 -4.67
CA MET A 1 70.66 27.65 -5.65
C MET A 1 69.17 27.34 -5.61
N ARG A 2 68.26 28.02 -6.33
CA ARG A 2 67.95 28.02 -7.78
C ARG A 2 67.74 26.60 -8.36
N SER A 3 66.47 26.30 -8.65
CA SER A 3 65.82 25.46 -9.72
C SER A 3 64.44 25.05 -9.18
N ILE A 4 63.27 25.60 -9.52
CA ILE A 4 62.48 25.76 -10.78
C ILE A 4 61.91 24.45 -11.37
N ALA A 5 60.56 24.46 -11.48
CA ALA A 5 59.63 23.71 -12.36
C ALA A 5 59.37 22.22 -12.05
N ALA A 6 58.20 21.64 -12.30
CA ALA A 6 57.11 22.01 -13.20
C ALA A 6 55.75 21.51 -12.69
N ALA A 7 54.70 22.21 -13.12
CA ALA A 7 53.31 21.80 -13.02
C ALA A 7 53.01 20.55 -13.86
N SER A 8 52.10 19.69 -13.40
CA SER A 8 51.26 18.86 -14.25
C SER A 8 49.97 18.57 -13.50
N MET A 9 48.99 19.42 -13.80
CA MET A 9 47.58 19.31 -13.46
C MET A 9 47.01 18.12 -14.25
N VAL A 10 46.82 16.98 -13.58
CA VAL A 10 46.05 15.87 -14.16
C VAL A 10 44.60 16.07 -13.72
N LEU A 11 43.82 16.64 -14.63
CA LEU A 11 42.36 16.62 -14.58
C LEU A 11 41.90 15.17 -14.72
N VAL A 12 41.56 14.53 -13.61
CA VAL A 12 40.84 13.25 -13.65
C VAL A 12 39.38 13.59 -13.91
N LEU A 13 38.97 13.43 -15.16
CA LEU A 13 37.56 13.44 -15.56
C LEU A 13 36.82 12.38 -14.73
N ALA A 14 35.89 12.83 -13.91
CA ALA A 14 34.93 11.96 -13.25
C ALA A 14 34.07 11.27 -14.32
N SER A 15 34.42 10.04 -14.68
CA SER A 15 33.50 9.11 -15.33
C SER A 15 32.48 8.64 -14.29
N ALA A 16 31.55 9.53 -13.93
CA ALA A 16 30.33 9.18 -13.24
C ALA A 16 29.36 8.59 -14.27
N CYS A 17 29.59 7.33 -14.66
CA CYS A 17 28.52 6.46 -15.16
C CYS A 17 28.07 5.55 -14.01
N SER A 18 27.64 6.17 -12.92
CA SER A 18 26.67 5.54 -12.03
C SER A 18 25.29 5.86 -12.58
N ILE A 19 24.87 5.13 -13.63
CA ILE A 19 23.44 4.92 -13.90
C ILE A 19 23.00 3.90 -12.85
N GLY A 20 22.81 4.44 -11.66
CA GLY A 20 22.36 3.80 -10.45
C GLY A 20 21.66 4.89 -9.66
N GLY A 21 20.69 5.54 -10.29
CA GLY A 21 19.73 6.42 -9.63
C GLY A 21 18.57 5.58 -9.13
N GLY A 22 18.88 4.61 -8.27
CA GLY A 22 17.86 4.04 -7.38
C GLY A 22 17.52 5.13 -6.38
N SER A 23 16.33 5.69 -6.47
CA SER A 23 15.74 6.34 -5.31
C SER A 23 15.34 5.21 -4.37
N ASP A 24 16.23 4.85 -3.44
CA ASP A 24 15.98 3.89 -2.34
C ASP A 24 14.99 4.44 -1.28
N GLU A 25 14.21 5.48 -1.61
CA GLU A 25 13.06 5.89 -0.81
C GLU A 25 11.82 5.23 -1.38
N PRO A 26 11.01 4.52 -0.56
CA PRO A 26 9.71 4.06 -1.01
C PRO A 26 8.91 5.28 -1.46
N ASP A 27 8.31 5.18 -2.65
CA ASP A 27 7.34 6.15 -3.12
C ASP A 27 6.30 6.41 -2.02
N ALA A 28 6.02 7.67 -1.72
CA ALA A 28 5.16 8.04 -0.60
C ALA A 28 3.77 7.38 -0.73
N SER A 29 3.28 7.25 -1.96
CA SER A 29 2.03 6.54 -2.26
C SER A 29 2.15 5.05 -1.94
N GLN A 30 3.24 4.38 -2.33
CA GLN A 30 3.48 2.97 -2.00
C GLN A 30 3.59 2.74 -0.49
N GLN A 31 4.28 3.62 0.24
CA GLN A 31 4.39 3.51 1.69
C GLN A 31 3.04 3.69 2.39
N ALA A 32 2.23 4.64 1.94
CA ALA A 32 0.87 4.84 2.45
C ALA A 32 -0.04 3.65 2.12
N PHE A 33 0.07 3.08 0.92
CA PHE A 33 -0.64 1.88 0.51
C PHE A 33 -0.27 0.66 1.36
N ASP A 34 1.02 0.41 1.58
CA ASP A 34 1.49 -0.73 2.37
C ASP A 34 1.01 -0.63 3.84
N ARG A 35 1.08 0.56 4.43
CA ARG A 35 0.56 0.83 5.78
C ARG A 35 -0.95 0.60 5.85
N THR A 36 -1.70 1.15 4.90
CA THR A 36 -3.16 0.97 4.80
C THR A 36 -3.53 -0.50 4.69
N CYS A 37 -2.94 -1.21 3.73
CA CYS A 37 -3.29 -2.60 3.49
C CYS A 37 -2.84 -3.55 4.60
N SER A 38 -1.74 -3.25 5.31
CA SER A 38 -1.36 -4.00 6.51
C SER A 38 -2.45 -3.92 7.59
N LEU A 39 -3.02 -2.74 7.81
CA LEU A 39 -4.07 -2.52 8.81
C LEU A 39 -5.42 -3.09 8.36
N VAL A 40 -5.79 -2.93 7.09
CA VAL A 40 -6.98 -3.56 6.50
C VAL A 40 -6.92 -5.08 6.65
N ARG A 41 -5.80 -5.73 6.31
CA ARG A 41 -5.63 -7.18 6.50
C ARG A 41 -5.75 -7.59 7.96
N SER A 42 -5.17 -6.82 8.88
CA SER A 42 -5.31 -7.07 10.32
C SER A 42 -6.76 -6.93 10.79
N GLY A 43 -7.51 -5.96 10.28
CA GLY A 43 -8.94 -5.79 10.58
C GLY A 43 -9.79 -6.94 10.04
N VAL A 44 -9.49 -7.41 8.82
CA VAL A 44 -10.12 -8.61 8.25
C VAL A 44 -9.81 -9.86 9.06
N ALA A 45 -8.58 -10.02 9.56
CA ALA A 45 -8.21 -11.12 10.45
C ALA A 45 -9.03 -11.09 11.75
N ALA A 46 -9.11 -9.94 12.42
CA ALA A 46 -9.94 -9.75 13.60
C ALA A 46 -11.43 -10.06 13.33
N PHE A 47 -11.95 -9.63 12.18
CA PHE A 47 -13.32 -9.93 11.76
C PHE A 47 -13.56 -11.44 11.64
N ASN A 48 -12.61 -12.17 11.05
CA ASN A 48 -12.69 -13.63 10.88
C ASN A 48 -12.66 -14.36 12.24
N GLU A 49 -11.99 -13.80 13.23
CA GLU A 49 -12.00 -14.26 14.62
C GLU A 49 -13.27 -13.85 15.39
N ASN A 50 -14.14 -13.04 14.76
CA ASN A 50 -15.34 -12.42 15.33
C ASN A 50 -15.04 -11.38 16.42
N ASP A 51 -13.82 -10.86 16.45
CA ASP A 51 -13.45 -9.73 17.28
C ASP A 51 -13.80 -8.42 16.57
N TYR A 52 -15.06 -8.01 16.68
CA TYR A 52 -15.56 -6.81 16.02
C TYR A 52 -15.08 -5.51 16.66
N ALA A 53 -14.66 -5.54 17.93
CA ALA A 53 -14.08 -4.37 18.57
C ALA A 53 -12.69 -4.12 17.98
N GLU A 54 -11.85 -5.16 17.96
CA GLU A 54 -10.54 -5.13 17.32
C GLU A 54 -10.65 -4.80 15.82
N THR A 55 -11.66 -5.34 15.12
CA THR A 55 -11.93 -5.00 13.71
C THR A 55 -12.04 -3.49 13.51
N VAL A 56 -12.88 -2.82 14.32
CA VAL A 56 -13.06 -1.36 14.26
C VAL A 56 -11.73 -0.65 14.54
N GLU A 57 -11.03 -1.04 15.61
CA GLU A 57 -9.75 -0.41 15.98
C GLU A 57 -8.71 -0.47 14.85
N ARG A 58 -8.66 -1.58 14.10
CA ARG A 58 -7.76 -1.74 12.94
C ARG A 58 -8.18 -0.86 11.76
N PHE A 59 -9.47 -0.74 11.47
CA PHE A 59 -9.94 0.16 10.41
C PHE A 59 -9.82 1.63 10.80
N GLU A 60 -10.03 2.00 12.06
CA GLU A 60 -9.76 3.35 12.57
C GLU A 60 -8.27 3.71 12.43
N ALA A 61 -7.37 2.79 12.78
CA ALA A 61 -5.94 3.00 12.58
C ALA A 61 -5.55 3.14 11.09
N ALA A 62 -6.30 2.52 10.18
CA ALA A 62 -6.06 2.60 8.73
C ALA A 62 -6.49 3.95 8.13
N LEU A 63 -7.27 4.78 8.84
CA LEU A 63 -7.78 6.05 8.31
C LEU A 63 -6.68 7.02 7.90
N GLU A 64 -5.66 7.18 8.74
CA GLU A 64 -4.57 8.13 8.46
C GLU A 64 -3.76 7.74 7.22
N PRO A 65 -3.22 6.51 7.11
CA PRO A 65 -2.47 6.14 5.92
C PRO A 65 -3.35 6.05 4.66
N ALA A 66 -4.66 5.76 4.78
CA ALA A 66 -5.57 5.78 3.64
C ALA A 66 -5.81 7.21 3.12
N ARG A 67 -5.87 8.20 4.04
CA ARG A 67 -5.95 9.63 3.68
C ARG A 67 -4.67 10.12 3.05
N ASP A 68 -3.52 9.76 3.63
CA ASP A 68 -2.21 10.07 3.03
C ASP A 68 -2.17 9.54 1.60
N LEU A 69 -2.55 8.28 1.39
CA LEU A 69 -2.57 7.65 0.07
C LEU A 69 -3.46 8.43 -0.92
N ALA A 70 -4.68 8.79 -0.53
CA ALA A 70 -5.60 9.55 -1.37
C ALA A 70 -5.09 10.98 -1.66
N GLU A 71 -4.36 11.60 -0.74
CA GLU A 71 -3.78 12.93 -0.93
C GLU A 71 -2.60 12.92 -1.90
N VAL A 72 -1.76 11.88 -1.86
CA VAL A 72 -0.53 11.80 -2.67
C VAL A 72 -0.68 11.04 -3.99
N SER A 73 -1.82 10.41 -4.23
CA SER A 73 -2.11 9.60 -5.42
C SER A 73 -3.16 10.26 -6.30
N ASP A 74 -2.97 10.24 -7.62
CA ASP A 74 -3.99 10.65 -8.61
C ASP A 74 -4.90 9.47 -9.03
N ASP A 75 -4.77 8.29 -8.40
CA ASP A 75 -5.53 7.08 -8.73
C ASP A 75 -6.87 7.03 -7.95
N GLU A 76 -8.00 6.95 -8.67
CA GLU A 76 -9.35 6.83 -8.10
C GLU A 76 -9.48 5.63 -7.14
N ARG A 77 -8.66 4.59 -7.29
CA ARG A 77 -8.64 3.44 -6.37
C ARG A 77 -8.21 3.82 -4.95
N ALA A 78 -7.41 4.86 -4.79
CA ALA A 78 -7.01 5.38 -3.48
C ALA A 78 -8.20 5.99 -2.73
N ASP A 79 -9.03 6.76 -3.43
CA ASP A 79 -10.26 7.34 -2.88
C ASP A 79 -11.27 6.25 -2.52
N GLU A 80 -11.44 5.23 -3.38
CA GLU A 80 -12.31 4.09 -3.11
C GLU A 80 -11.86 3.29 -1.87
N LEU A 81 -10.55 3.13 -1.69
CA LEU A 81 -9.98 2.46 -0.53
C LEU A 81 -10.24 3.27 0.74
N LEU A 82 -10.05 4.59 0.69
CA LEU A 82 -10.38 5.48 1.81
C LEU A 82 -11.87 5.41 2.16
N GLU A 83 -12.78 5.46 1.18
CA GLU A 83 -14.23 5.32 1.42
C GLU A 83 -14.55 4.00 2.13
N ALA A 84 -13.92 2.90 1.72
CA ALA A 84 -14.10 1.60 2.35
C ALA A 84 -13.57 1.55 3.80
N VAL A 85 -12.40 2.14 4.05
CA VAL A 85 -11.82 2.23 5.40
C VAL A 85 -12.72 3.08 6.30
N GLU A 86 -13.22 4.22 5.82
CA GLU A 86 -14.13 5.09 6.56
C GLU A 86 -15.47 4.41 6.89
N TYR A 87 -16.03 3.66 5.93
CA TYR A 87 -17.23 2.86 6.17
C TYR A 87 -17.04 1.89 7.33
N TYR A 88 -15.95 1.11 7.32
CA TYR A 88 -15.70 0.13 8.37
C TYR A 88 -15.36 0.80 9.71
N ALA A 89 -14.49 1.81 9.73
CA ALA A 89 -14.12 2.52 10.95
C ALA A 89 -15.32 3.16 11.67
N THR A 90 -16.37 3.55 10.93
CA THR A 90 -17.57 4.19 11.50
C THR A 90 -18.70 3.21 11.81
N LEU A 91 -18.61 1.95 11.37
CA LEU A 91 -19.60 0.93 11.65
C LEU A 91 -19.49 0.50 13.12
N PRO A 92 -20.56 0.56 13.94
CA PRO A 92 -20.45 0.10 15.33
C PRO A 92 -20.13 -1.39 15.39
N ALA A 93 -19.20 -1.81 16.26
CA ALA A 93 -18.77 -3.20 16.42
C ALA A 93 -19.96 -4.19 16.55
N LYS A 94 -21.01 -3.81 17.30
CA LYS A 94 -22.23 -4.62 17.48
C LYS A 94 -23.02 -4.87 16.19
N ASP A 95 -22.85 -4.03 15.18
CA ASP A 95 -23.59 -4.06 13.92
C ASP A 95 -22.80 -4.76 12.80
N TYR A 96 -21.52 -5.07 12.99
CA TYR A 96 -20.65 -5.70 11.98
C TYR A 96 -21.20 -7.01 11.42
N ARG A 97 -21.61 -7.94 12.30
CA ARG A 97 -22.16 -9.22 11.84
C ARG A 97 -23.40 -9.02 10.97
N LYS A 98 -24.34 -8.18 11.44
CA LYS A 98 -25.58 -7.89 10.71
C LYS A 98 -25.29 -7.22 9.38
N ALA A 99 -24.37 -6.26 9.35
CA ALA A 99 -23.97 -5.57 8.14
C ALA A 99 -23.33 -6.55 7.14
N PHE A 100 -22.40 -7.39 7.56
CA PHE A 100 -21.81 -8.44 6.72
C PHE A 100 -22.87 -9.35 6.08
N GLU A 101 -23.87 -9.78 6.86
CA GLU A 101 -24.92 -10.70 6.38
C GLU A 101 -25.89 -10.05 5.39
N SER A 102 -26.21 -8.76 5.58
CA SER A 102 -27.40 -8.16 4.95
C SER A 102 -27.16 -6.86 4.19
N SER A 103 -26.02 -6.18 4.37
CA SER A 103 -25.75 -4.88 3.77
C SER A 103 -25.11 -5.02 2.38
N PRO A 104 -25.74 -4.52 1.31
CA PRO A 104 -25.11 -4.41 -0.02
C PRO A 104 -23.89 -3.47 0.00
N GLU A 105 -23.92 -2.44 0.84
CA GLU A 105 -22.83 -1.49 1.01
C GLU A 105 -21.60 -2.15 1.64
N PHE A 106 -21.80 -2.98 2.67
CA PHE A 106 -20.72 -3.75 3.26
C PHE A 106 -20.04 -4.64 2.21
N LYS A 107 -20.82 -5.28 1.33
CA LYS A 107 -20.30 -6.14 0.25
C LYS A 107 -19.54 -5.35 -0.80
N ARG A 108 -19.95 -4.12 -1.12
CA ARG A 108 -19.22 -3.21 -2.01
C ARG A 108 -17.83 -2.91 -1.46
N HIS A 109 -17.75 -2.45 -0.21
CA HIS A 109 -16.47 -2.13 0.45
C HIS A 109 -15.61 -3.37 0.71
N GLN A 110 -16.24 -4.53 0.89
CA GLN A 110 -15.51 -5.79 1.03
C GLN A 110 -14.82 -6.17 -0.28
N ALA A 111 -15.50 -5.98 -1.42
CA ALA A 111 -14.89 -6.21 -2.73
C ALA A 111 -13.69 -5.28 -2.96
N THR A 112 -13.80 -4.00 -2.60
CA THR A 112 -12.70 -3.02 -2.69
C THR A 112 -11.51 -3.45 -1.82
N THR A 113 -11.73 -3.69 -0.53
CA THR A 113 -10.65 -4.01 0.42
C THR A 113 -9.98 -5.35 0.13
N LEU A 114 -10.74 -6.37 -0.28
CA LEU A 114 -10.15 -7.65 -0.69
C LEU A 114 -9.45 -7.57 -2.05
N GLY A 115 -9.98 -6.80 -2.99
CA GLY A 115 -9.39 -6.64 -4.32
C GLY A 115 -8.09 -5.83 -4.31
N GLN A 116 -7.98 -4.83 -3.44
CA GLN A 116 -6.80 -3.97 -3.36
C GLN A 116 -5.78 -4.43 -2.31
N CYS A 117 -6.25 -4.87 -1.13
CA CYS A 117 -5.37 -5.20 0.00
C CYS A 117 -5.30 -6.69 0.34
N GLY A 118 -6.15 -7.51 -0.28
CA GLY A 118 -6.05 -8.96 -0.14
C GLY A 118 -4.70 -9.47 -0.61
N ASP A 119 -4.22 -10.54 -0.01
CA ASP A 119 -3.10 -11.28 -0.57
C ASP A 119 -3.52 -11.70 -1.98
N ALA A 120 -2.82 -11.22 -3.01
CA ALA A 120 -2.99 -11.73 -4.36
C ALA A 120 -3.05 -13.26 -4.26
N GLN A 121 -4.20 -13.85 -4.59
CA GLN A 121 -4.27 -15.30 -4.69
C GLN A 121 -3.17 -15.70 -5.70
N PRO A 122 -2.30 -16.68 -5.42
CA PRO A 122 -1.30 -17.15 -6.37
C PRO A 122 -1.86 -17.75 -7.69
N GLU A 123 -3.13 -17.54 -7.98
CA GLU A 123 -3.91 -18.20 -9.02
C GLU A 123 -4.03 -17.36 -10.31
N ASP A 124 -3.14 -16.37 -10.51
CA ASP A 124 -2.80 -15.83 -11.84
C ASP A 124 -1.38 -16.24 -12.25
N SER A 125 -0.98 -17.47 -11.89
CA SER A 125 0.14 -18.14 -12.57
C SER A 125 -0.33 -18.46 -13.99
N PRO A 126 0.24 -17.87 -15.07
CA PRO A 126 -0.05 -18.30 -16.44
C PRO A 126 0.52 -19.70 -16.62
N GLY A 127 -0.31 -20.70 -16.38
CA GLY A 127 0.02 -22.10 -16.49
C GLY A 127 -0.76 -22.76 -17.60
N GLN A 128 -0.07 -22.96 -18.73
CA GLN A 128 -0.28 -23.98 -19.77
C GLN A 128 -0.90 -23.49 -21.07
N GLU A 129 -0.08 -22.85 -21.90
CA GLU A 129 0.01 -23.26 -23.30
C GLU A 129 0.24 -24.78 -23.34
N SER A 130 -0.84 -25.54 -23.56
CA SER A 130 -0.74 -26.94 -23.93
C SER A 130 -0.29 -26.98 -25.38
N GLU A 131 1.00 -27.18 -25.60
CA GLU A 131 1.48 -27.76 -26.85
C GLU A 131 0.81 -29.14 -27.01
N ALA A 132 -0.07 -29.24 -28.01
CA ALA A 132 -0.57 -30.50 -28.58
C ALA A 132 -0.64 -30.35 -30.10
#